data_AF-A0A7S0LA46-F1
#
_entry.id   AF-A0A7S0LA46-F1
#
_cell.length_a   1.000
_cell.length_b   1.000
_cell.length_c   1.000
_cell.angle_alpha   90.00
_cell.angle_beta   90.00
_cell.angle_gamma   90.00
#
_symmetry.space_group_name_H-M   'P 1'
#
loop_
_entity.id
_entity.type
_entity.pdbx_description
1 polymer ?
#
loop_
_entity_poly.entity_id
_entity_poly.type
_entity_poly.pdbx_seq_one_letter_code
_entity_poly.pdbx_strand_id
1 'polypeptide(L)'
;GEPVLASLVAAAAAFGLVAAAATVANRGRVHERLGRLNVKSEAKAAAGIASLLGGMAPKEAMLQAQKNFRVLPFSALKRDDFGSNSDTGLRAHTIATSLGRCDCFLSHSWHDPTDAKWQVLHEWATEFEAIHGRSPLIWLDKACIDQTNIAASLQCLPIFLAGCKRLLVVVGPTYCERLWCVLEMFVFLQMSGDISRIDFLFCGDARGDAAGGREGESRSAARAVSFG
;
A
#
# COMPACT_ATOMS: atom_id res chain seq x y z
N GLY A 1 -4.42 -0.54 -55.57
CA GLY A 1 -4.67 -1.91 -55.06
C GLY A 1 -3.72 -2.26 -53.93
N GLU A 2 -2.42 -2.16 -54.18
CA GLU A 2 -1.32 -2.51 -53.27
C GLU A 2 -1.37 -1.93 -51.83
N PRO A 3 -1.60 -0.61 -51.60
CA PRO A 3 -1.47 -0.05 -50.24
C PRO A 3 -2.60 -0.49 -49.29
N VAL A 4 -3.79 -0.77 -49.83
CA VAL A 4 -4.95 -1.19 -49.04
C VAL A 4 -4.78 -2.64 -48.55
N LEU A 5 -4.19 -3.50 -49.38
CA LEU A 5 -3.91 -4.89 -49.03
C LEU A 5 -2.86 -4.98 -47.92
N ALA A 6 -1.80 -4.16 -48.00
CA ALA A 6 -0.77 -4.08 -46.97
C ALA A 6 -1.33 -3.60 -45.63
N SER A 7 -2.20 -2.59 -45.62
CA SER A 7 -2.87 -2.11 -44.41
C SER A 7 -3.82 -3.15 -43.80
N LEU A 8 -4.55 -3.90 -44.63
CA LEU A 8 -5.44 -4.97 -44.16
C LEU A 8 -4.68 -6.15 -43.55
N VAL A 9 -3.55 -6.55 -44.15
CA VAL A 9 -2.68 -7.60 -43.61
C VAL A 9 -2.05 -7.17 -42.28
N ALA A 10 -1.60 -5.93 -42.18
CA ALA A 10 -1.06 -5.39 -40.92
C ALA A 10 -2.12 -5.33 -39.80
N ALA A 11 -3.35 -4.91 -40.13
CA ALA A 11 -4.46 -4.89 -39.19
C ALA A 11 -4.84 -6.30 -38.72
N ALA A 12 -4.93 -7.27 -39.64
CA ALA A 12 -5.22 -8.67 -39.29
C ALA A 12 -4.13 -9.30 -38.41
N ALA A 13 -2.86 -9.00 -38.67
CA ALA A 13 -1.75 -9.44 -37.83
C ALA A 13 -1.80 -8.82 -36.42
N ALA A 14 -2.16 -7.53 -36.31
CA ALA A 14 -2.34 -6.86 -35.03
C ALA A 14 -3.51 -7.46 -34.22
N PHE A 15 -4.65 -7.74 -34.88
CA PHE A 15 -5.78 -8.43 -34.24
C PHE A 15 -5.42 -9.84 -33.78
N GLY A 16 -4.66 -10.60 -34.58
CA GLY A 16 -4.17 -11.92 -34.21
C GLY A 16 -3.26 -11.88 -32.98
N LEU A 17 -2.38 -10.88 -32.88
CA LEU A 17 -1.51 -10.67 -31.71
C LEU A 17 -2.31 -10.31 -30.45
N VAL A 18 -3.30 -9.42 -30.56
CA VAL A 18 -4.18 -9.03 -29.43
C VAL A 18 -5.02 -10.22 -28.98
N ALA A 19 -5.61 -10.98 -29.90
CA ALA A 19 -6.39 -12.18 -29.59
C ALA A 19 -5.52 -13.26 -28.92
N ALA A 20 -4.29 -13.48 -29.40
CA ALA A 20 -3.34 -14.41 -28.79
C ALA A 20 -2.86 -13.96 -27.40
N ALA A 21 -2.72 -12.66 -27.17
CA ALA A 21 -2.40 -12.07 -25.87
C ALA A 21 -3.56 -12.15 -24.86
N ALA A 22 -4.81 -12.12 -25.35
CA ALA A 22 -6.03 -12.22 -24.55
C ALA A 22 -6.43 -13.67 -24.18
N THR A 23 -5.74 -14.69 -24.71
CA THR A 23 -6.00 -16.09 -24.34
C THR A 23 -5.68 -16.35 -22.86
N VAL A 24 -6.44 -17.24 -22.23
CA VAL A 24 -6.29 -17.59 -20.80
C VAL A 24 -4.86 -18.02 -20.44
N ALA A 25 -4.15 -18.69 -21.36
CA ALA A 25 -2.77 -19.14 -21.17
C ALA A 25 -1.73 -18.01 -21.23
N ASN A 26 -1.98 -16.95 -22.00
CA ASN A 26 -1.08 -15.79 -22.12
C ASN A 26 -1.48 -14.61 -21.24
N ARG A 27 -2.74 -14.53 -20.79
CA ARG A 27 -3.25 -13.46 -19.91
C ARG A 27 -2.37 -13.32 -18.68
N GLY A 28 -2.04 -14.41 -18.00
CA GLY A 28 -1.15 -14.36 -16.82
C GLY A 28 0.23 -13.77 -17.12
N ARG A 29 0.83 -14.12 -18.25
CA ARG A 29 2.16 -13.64 -18.66
C ARG A 29 2.15 -12.19 -19.16
N VAL A 30 1.05 -11.78 -19.81
CA VAL A 30 0.83 -10.41 -20.27
C VAL A 30 0.54 -9.50 -19.08
N HIS A 31 -0.30 -9.92 -18.13
CA HIS A 31 -0.52 -9.21 -16.87
C HIS A 31 0.75 -9.15 -16.01
N GLU A 32 1.55 -10.20 -15.94
CA GLU A 32 2.85 -10.17 -15.23
C GLU A 32 3.83 -9.19 -15.90
N ARG A 33 3.89 -9.17 -17.24
CA ARG A 33 4.75 -8.25 -17.99
C ARG A 33 4.27 -6.80 -17.93
N LEU A 34 2.97 -6.56 -18.05
CA LEU A 34 2.35 -5.23 -17.90
C LEU A 34 2.48 -4.74 -16.46
N GLY A 35 2.28 -5.60 -15.46
CA GLY A 35 2.54 -5.30 -14.05
C GLY A 35 4.00 -4.92 -13.81
N ARG A 36 4.97 -5.62 -14.40
CA ARG A 36 6.39 -5.24 -14.32
C ARG A 36 6.72 -3.91 -15.00
N LEU A 37 6.04 -3.58 -16.11
CA LEU A 37 6.18 -2.28 -16.77
C LEU A 37 5.54 -1.16 -15.94
N ASN A 38 4.39 -1.41 -15.33
CA ASN A 38 3.71 -0.47 -14.44
C ASN A 38 4.54 -0.21 -13.18
N VAL A 39 5.07 -1.26 -12.54
CA VAL A 39 5.99 -1.12 -11.40
C VAL A 39 7.20 -0.25 -11.75
N LYS A 40 7.71 -0.29 -12.99
CA LYS A 40 8.80 0.59 -13.44
C LYS A 40 8.37 2.05 -13.64
N SER A 41 7.16 2.31 -14.13
CA SER A 41 6.63 3.68 -14.27
C SER A 41 6.27 4.28 -12.92
N GLU A 42 5.65 3.50 -12.04
CA GLU A 42 5.40 3.86 -10.64
C GLU A 42 6.74 4.15 -9.94
N ALA A 43 7.71 3.25 -10.00
CA ALA A 43 9.04 3.48 -9.44
C ALA A 43 9.68 4.82 -9.90
N LYS A 44 9.49 5.20 -11.17
CA LYS A 44 10.00 6.45 -11.75
C LYS A 44 9.23 7.68 -11.27
N ALA A 45 7.91 7.63 -11.19
CA ALA A 45 7.10 8.74 -10.68
C ALA A 45 7.35 8.98 -9.17
N ALA A 46 7.57 7.92 -8.39
CA ALA A 46 7.88 8.02 -6.96
C ALA A 46 9.23 8.69 -6.76
N ALA A 47 10.21 8.30 -7.55
CA ALA A 47 11.51 8.92 -7.56
C ALA A 47 11.45 10.40 -7.97
N GLY A 48 10.50 10.79 -8.84
CA GLY A 48 10.20 12.20 -9.16
C GLY A 48 9.65 12.98 -7.97
N ILE A 49 8.63 12.45 -7.29
CA ILE A 49 8.07 13.08 -6.07
C ILE A 49 9.12 13.14 -4.96
N ALA A 50 9.92 12.08 -4.78
CA ALA A 50 11.04 12.05 -3.85
C ALA A 50 12.07 13.17 -4.12
N SER A 51 12.38 13.40 -5.38
CA SER A 51 13.29 14.49 -5.78
C SER A 51 12.71 15.87 -5.46
N LEU A 52 11.39 16.05 -5.55
CA LEU A 52 10.70 17.27 -5.13
C LEU A 52 10.72 17.45 -3.60
N LEU A 53 10.64 16.36 -2.85
CA LEU A 53 10.62 16.39 -1.38
C LEU A 53 12.01 16.58 -0.75
N GLY A 54 13.11 16.31 -1.47
CA GLY A 54 14.44 16.49 -0.88
C GLY A 54 15.63 16.56 -1.83
N GLY A 55 15.43 16.90 -3.09
CA GLY A 55 16.51 17.23 -4.05
C GLY A 55 17.38 16.06 -4.51
N MET A 56 17.04 14.82 -4.14
CA MET A 56 17.80 13.62 -4.52
C MET A 56 17.50 13.21 -5.96
N ALA A 57 18.53 12.80 -6.72
CA ALA A 57 18.32 12.35 -8.09
C ALA A 57 17.47 11.05 -8.09
N PRO A 58 16.55 10.87 -9.06
CA PRO A 58 15.64 9.71 -9.08
C PRO A 58 16.31 8.33 -8.96
N LYS A 59 17.48 8.17 -9.60
CA LYS A 59 18.25 6.92 -9.57
C LYS A 59 18.84 6.65 -8.18
N GLU A 60 19.32 7.70 -7.51
CA GLU A 60 19.89 7.61 -6.16
C GLU A 60 18.79 7.28 -5.15
N ALA A 61 17.63 7.94 -5.27
CA ALA A 61 16.46 7.66 -4.44
C ALA A 61 16.01 6.20 -4.58
N MET A 62 15.98 5.67 -5.81
CA MET A 62 15.65 4.26 -6.06
C MET A 62 16.64 3.29 -5.41
N LEU A 63 17.95 3.53 -5.58
CA LEU A 63 18.99 2.68 -4.99
C LEU A 63 18.95 2.71 -3.46
N GLN A 64 18.77 3.90 -2.90
CA GLN A 64 18.67 4.09 -1.46
C GLN A 64 17.41 3.44 -0.89
N ALA A 65 16.28 3.59 -1.57
CA ALA A 65 15.04 2.95 -1.17
C ALA A 65 15.18 1.42 -1.20
N GLN A 66 15.74 0.85 -2.27
CA GLN A 66 15.95 -0.62 -2.35
C GLN A 66 16.87 -1.13 -1.23
N LYS A 67 17.94 -0.40 -0.92
CA LYS A 67 18.88 -0.76 0.15
C LYS A 67 18.23 -0.72 1.54
N ASN A 68 17.33 0.24 1.75
CA ASN A 68 16.75 0.52 3.06
C ASN A 68 15.31 0.01 3.20
N PHE A 69 14.79 -0.74 2.22
CA PHE A 69 13.42 -1.25 2.31
C PHE A 69 13.33 -2.39 3.31
N ARG A 70 12.52 -2.18 4.34
CA ARG A 70 12.31 -3.12 5.43
C ARG A 70 10.81 -3.26 5.69
N VAL A 71 10.43 -4.39 6.24
CA VAL A 71 9.04 -4.69 6.64
C VAL A 71 9.02 -5.24 8.06
N LEU A 72 7.92 -5.05 8.75
CA LEU A 72 7.65 -5.58 10.07
C LEU A 72 6.56 -6.66 9.94
N PRO A 73 6.77 -7.89 10.42
CA PRO A 73 5.68 -8.85 10.58
C PRO A 73 4.67 -8.30 11.60
N PHE A 74 3.38 -8.32 11.28
CA PHE A 74 2.34 -7.83 12.20
C PHE A 74 2.37 -8.57 13.55
N SER A 75 2.71 -9.85 13.56
CA SER A 75 2.90 -10.64 14.79
C SER A 75 3.95 -10.08 15.76
N ALA A 76 4.81 -9.15 15.33
CA ALA A 76 5.78 -8.46 16.19
C ALA A 76 5.23 -7.19 16.86
N LEU A 77 4.07 -6.69 16.41
CA LEU A 77 3.42 -5.52 17.00
C LEU A 77 2.65 -5.87 18.26
N LYS A 78 2.57 -4.89 19.17
CA LYS A 78 1.70 -4.91 20.34
C LYS A 78 0.85 -3.65 20.36
N ARG A 79 -0.25 -3.70 21.10
CA ARG A 79 -1.13 -2.56 21.36
C ARG A 79 -0.37 -1.30 21.82
N ASP A 80 0.59 -1.46 22.74
CA ASP A 80 1.34 -0.35 23.30
C ASP A 80 2.30 0.32 22.30
N ASP A 81 2.65 -0.34 21.19
CA ASP A 81 3.47 0.29 20.15
C ASP A 81 2.77 1.47 19.48
N PHE A 82 1.44 1.54 19.58
CA PHE A 82 0.60 2.60 19.01
C PHE A 82 0.33 3.78 19.96
N GLY A 83 0.86 3.73 21.19
CA GLY A 83 0.66 4.78 22.20
C GLY A 83 1.42 6.09 21.93
N SER A 84 2.53 6.04 21.20
CA SER A 84 3.29 7.22 20.77
C SER A 84 4.21 6.93 19.60
N ASN A 85 4.66 7.99 18.93
CA ASN A 85 5.67 7.91 17.87
C ASN A 85 7.11 7.71 18.37
N SER A 86 7.32 7.59 19.68
CA SER A 86 8.64 7.38 20.27
C SER A 86 9.16 5.99 19.95
N ASP A 87 10.46 5.84 19.68
CA ASP A 87 11.07 4.54 19.36
C ASP A 87 10.87 3.53 20.51
N THR A 88 10.28 2.37 20.20
CA THR A 88 10.08 1.25 21.12
C THR A 88 11.01 0.07 20.84
N GLY A 89 11.99 0.24 19.95
CA GLY A 89 12.88 -0.84 19.51
C GLY A 89 12.30 -1.71 18.39
N LEU A 90 11.13 -1.34 17.85
CA LEU A 90 10.45 -2.08 16.77
C LEU A 90 11.33 -2.32 15.54
N ARG A 91 12.28 -1.41 15.27
CA ARG A 91 13.21 -1.57 14.15
C ARG A 91 14.01 -2.87 14.23
N ALA A 92 14.32 -3.38 15.43
CA ALA A 92 15.02 -4.65 15.60
C ALA A 92 14.23 -5.86 15.10
N HIS A 93 12.90 -5.74 15.02
CA HIS A 93 11.99 -6.80 14.54
C HIS A 93 11.71 -6.71 13.03
N THR A 94 12.26 -5.71 12.35
CA THR A 94 12.07 -5.55 10.90
C THR A 94 13.00 -6.45 10.10
N ILE A 95 12.56 -6.83 8.91
CA ILE A 95 13.28 -7.70 7.98
C ILE A 95 13.54 -6.91 6.69
N ALA A 96 14.79 -6.92 6.21
CA ALA A 96 15.11 -6.35 4.90
C ALA A 96 14.45 -7.16 3.79
N THR A 97 13.82 -6.48 2.82
CA THR A 97 13.11 -7.17 1.73
C THR A 97 13.13 -6.36 0.44
N SER A 98 12.66 -6.96 -0.65
CA SER A 98 12.51 -6.27 -1.94
C SER A 98 11.20 -5.49 -2.00
N LEU A 99 11.19 -4.39 -2.76
CA LEU A 99 9.96 -3.69 -3.13
C LEU A 99 8.96 -4.67 -3.76
N GLY A 100 7.67 -4.48 -3.48
CA GLY A 100 6.57 -5.36 -3.89
C GLY A 100 6.32 -6.57 -2.99
N ARG A 101 7.17 -6.80 -1.97
CA ARG A 101 6.98 -7.89 -0.99
C ARG A 101 6.16 -7.47 0.24
N CYS A 102 6.07 -6.17 0.52
CA CYS A 102 5.25 -5.62 1.59
C CYS A 102 3.76 -5.73 1.25
N ASP A 103 2.94 -6.27 2.15
CA ASP A 103 1.50 -6.43 1.92
C ASP A 103 0.76 -5.10 2.05
N CYS A 104 1.10 -4.28 3.04
CA CYS A 104 0.55 -2.94 3.16
C CYS A 104 1.50 -1.93 3.78
N PHE A 105 1.41 -0.70 3.32
CA PHE A 105 1.88 0.46 4.05
C PHE A 105 0.81 0.83 5.09
N LEU A 106 1.18 0.93 6.37
CA LEU A 106 0.25 1.30 7.44
C LEU A 106 0.33 2.81 7.70
N SER A 107 -0.72 3.53 7.29
CA SER A 107 -0.90 4.95 7.59
C SER A 107 -1.93 5.13 8.70
N HIS A 108 -1.58 5.91 9.71
CA HIS A 108 -2.44 6.19 10.87
C HIS A 108 -2.01 7.48 11.57
N SER A 109 -2.90 8.10 12.35
CA SER A 109 -2.49 9.18 13.26
C SER A 109 -2.03 8.63 14.60
N TRP A 110 -0.92 9.17 15.12
CA TRP A 110 -0.44 8.89 16.48
C TRP A 110 -1.33 9.46 17.58
N HIS A 111 -2.23 10.40 17.26
CA HIS A 111 -3.15 11.01 18.23
C HIS A 111 -4.52 10.32 18.30
N ASP A 112 -4.81 9.40 17.39
CA ASP A 112 -6.04 8.62 17.46
C ASP A 112 -5.98 7.60 18.60
N PRO A 113 -7.13 7.30 19.24
CA PRO A 113 -7.20 6.39 20.38
C PRO A 113 -6.52 5.04 20.10
N THR A 114 -5.53 4.69 20.92
CA THR A 114 -4.72 3.48 20.78
C THR A 114 -5.57 2.21 20.74
N ASP A 115 -6.57 2.11 21.63
CA ASP A 115 -7.41 0.90 21.73
C ASP A 115 -8.26 0.67 20.49
N ALA A 116 -8.96 1.71 20.01
CA ALA A 116 -9.79 1.61 18.82
C ALA A 116 -8.96 1.26 17.57
N LYS A 117 -7.78 1.87 17.44
CA LYS A 117 -6.83 1.60 16.36
C LYS A 117 -6.29 0.17 16.41
N TRP A 118 -5.88 -0.28 17.58
CA TRP A 118 -5.36 -1.64 17.76
C TRP A 118 -6.43 -2.68 17.46
N GLN A 119 -7.67 -2.45 17.91
CA GLN A 119 -8.79 -3.36 17.65
C GLN A 119 -8.97 -3.60 16.15
N VAL A 120 -9.16 -2.54 15.36
CA VAL A 120 -9.41 -2.69 13.91
C VAL A 120 -8.21 -3.27 13.16
N LEU A 121 -6.98 -2.94 13.59
CA LEU A 121 -5.77 -3.52 13.03
C LEU A 121 -5.65 -5.02 13.32
N HIS A 122 -6.00 -5.43 14.54
CA HIS A 122 -5.93 -6.82 14.95
C HIS A 122 -6.98 -7.68 14.24
N GLU A 123 -8.20 -7.14 14.06
CA GLU A 123 -9.27 -7.77 13.27
C GLU A 123 -8.83 -7.95 11.82
N TRP A 124 -8.31 -6.90 11.18
CA TRP A 124 -7.77 -6.96 9.81
C TRP A 124 -6.64 -7.99 9.66
N ALA A 125 -5.69 -8.02 10.61
CA ALA A 125 -4.58 -8.97 10.55
C ALA A 125 -5.05 -10.42 10.72
N THR A 126 -6.05 -10.66 11.58
CA THR A 126 -6.66 -11.98 11.78
C THR A 126 -7.34 -12.46 10.50
N GLU A 127 -8.10 -11.59 9.82
CA GLU A 127 -8.71 -11.92 8.53
C GLU A 127 -7.65 -12.20 7.46
N PHE A 128 -6.61 -11.37 7.40
CA PHE A 128 -5.48 -11.59 6.49
C PHE A 128 -4.85 -12.96 6.71
N GLU A 129 -4.58 -13.33 7.97
CA GLU A 129 -4.00 -14.62 8.35
C GLU A 129 -4.91 -15.79 7.97
N ALA A 130 -6.21 -15.68 8.18
CA ALA A 130 -7.18 -16.70 7.78
C ALA A 130 -7.18 -16.95 6.26
N ILE A 131 -7.01 -15.90 5.45
CA ILE A 131 -6.99 -16.00 3.99
C ILE A 131 -5.64 -16.48 3.45
N HIS A 132 -4.53 -16.01 4.03
CA HIS A 132 -3.19 -16.20 3.46
C HIS A 132 -2.34 -17.25 4.18
N GLY A 133 -2.76 -17.72 5.35
CA GLY A 133 -2.04 -18.69 6.17
C GLY A 133 -0.73 -18.17 6.78
N ARG A 134 -0.55 -16.84 6.87
CA ARG A 134 0.64 -16.19 7.45
C ARG A 134 0.32 -14.78 7.96
N SER A 135 1.10 -14.29 8.92
CA SER A 135 1.06 -12.90 9.37
C SER A 135 1.30 -11.94 8.19
N PRO A 136 0.60 -10.79 8.14
CA PRO A 136 0.87 -9.75 7.15
C PRO A 136 2.26 -9.13 7.39
N LEU A 137 2.92 -8.75 6.30
CA LEU A 137 4.15 -7.97 6.31
C LEU A 137 3.79 -6.51 6.06
N ILE A 138 4.02 -5.66 7.05
CA ILE A 138 3.63 -4.25 6.99
C ILE A 138 4.84 -3.33 6.90
N TRP A 139 4.64 -2.16 6.31
CA TRP A 139 5.57 -1.04 6.44
C TRP A 139 4.96 -0.03 7.42
N LEU A 140 5.66 0.26 8.51
CA LEU A 140 5.26 1.21 9.54
C LEU A 140 6.40 2.21 9.75
N ASP A 141 6.10 3.51 9.71
CA ASP A 141 7.06 4.62 9.84
C ASP A 141 8.01 4.43 11.02
N LYS A 142 7.49 4.26 12.24
CA LYS A 142 8.22 4.09 13.49
C LYS A 142 9.22 2.93 13.45
N ALA A 143 8.89 1.85 12.73
CA ALA A 143 9.72 0.64 12.67
C ALA A 143 10.69 0.64 11.49
N CYS A 144 10.24 1.09 10.31
CA CYS A 144 10.93 0.90 9.05
C CYS A 144 11.83 2.08 8.67
N ILE A 145 11.56 3.28 9.21
CA ILE A 145 12.44 4.44 9.05
C ILE A 145 13.71 4.24 9.89
N ASP A 146 14.85 4.58 9.30
CA ASP A 146 16.09 4.68 10.06
C ASP A 146 16.06 5.97 10.90
N GLN A 147 15.80 5.83 12.20
CA GLN A 147 15.73 6.97 13.13
C GLN A 147 17.08 7.72 13.26
N THR A 148 18.19 7.08 12.87
CA THR A 148 19.52 7.74 12.83
C THR A 148 19.71 8.59 11.57
N ASN A 149 18.87 8.40 10.55
CA ASN A 149 18.92 9.13 9.29
C ASN A 149 17.51 9.33 8.71
N ILE A 150 16.70 10.08 9.46
CA ILE A 150 15.29 10.34 9.14
C ILE A 150 15.19 11.05 7.78
N ALA A 151 15.96 12.10 7.54
CA ALA A 151 15.88 12.89 6.31
C ALA A 151 16.05 12.04 5.03
N ALA A 152 17.04 11.15 5.03
CA ALA A 152 17.30 10.26 3.90
C ALA A 152 16.19 9.19 3.74
N SER A 153 15.57 8.76 4.84
CA SER A 153 14.42 7.85 4.80
C SER A 153 13.16 8.54 4.28
N LEU A 154 12.90 9.79 4.69
CA LEU A 154 11.74 10.57 4.23
C LEU A 154 11.82 10.87 2.73
N GLN A 155 13.02 11.13 2.20
CA GLN A 155 13.23 11.26 0.75
C GLN A 155 12.84 9.99 -0.01
N CYS A 156 12.98 8.82 0.58
CA CYS A 156 12.62 7.54 -0.05
C CYS A 156 11.14 7.17 0.12
N LEU A 157 10.36 7.93 0.90
CA LEU A 157 8.99 7.58 1.26
C LEU A 157 8.09 7.30 0.05
N PRO A 158 8.10 8.11 -1.03
CA PRO A 158 7.26 7.82 -2.19
C PRO A 158 7.56 6.45 -2.81
N ILE A 159 8.83 6.02 -2.77
CA ILE A 159 9.27 4.73 -3.30
C ILE A 159 8.88 3.61 -2.32
N PHE A 160 8.96 3.84 -1.01
CA PHE A 160 8.49 2.89 -0.01
C PHE A 160 6.98 2.64 -0.11
N LEU A 161 6.18 3.71 -0.28
CA LEU A 161 4.74 3.64 -0.54
C LEU A 161 4.44 2.84 -1.80
N ALA A 162 5.06 3.20 -2.94
CA ALA A 162 4.89 2.48 -4.21
C ALA A 162 5.38 1.01 -4.13
N GLY A 163 6.33 0.72 -3.25
CA GLY A 163 6.84 -0.62 -2.97
C GLY A 163 5.89 -1.51 -2.16
N CYS A 164 4.79 -0.98 -1.65
CA CYS A 164 3.78 -1.75 -0.92
C CYS A 164 2.61 -2.15 -1.83
N LYS A 165 2.05 -3.35 -1.64
CA LYS A 165 0.92 -3.81 -2.47
C LYS A 165 -0.33 -2.96 -2.23
N ARG A 166 -0.60 -2.61 -0.98
CA ARG A 166 -1.77 -1.83 -0.55
C ARG A 166 -1.37 -0.69 0.38
N LEU A 167 -2.24 0.31 0.52
CA LEU A 167 -2.20 1.30 1.59
C LEU A 167 -3.32 0.96 2.59
N LEU A 168 -2.96 0.66 3.82
CA LEU A 168 -3.90 0.43 4.91
C LEU A 168 -4.00 1.71 5.74
N VAL A 169 -5.16 2.36 5.68
CA VAL A 169 -5.43 3.62 6.35
C VAL A 169 -6.31 3.36 7.57
N VAL A 170 -5.79 3.64 8.76
CA VAL A 170 -6.61 3.62 9.98
C VAL A 170 -7.17 5.01 10.23
N VAL A 171 -8.46 5.18 10.00
CA VAL A 171 -9.17 6.46 10.09
C VAL A 171 -9.73 6.63 11.50
N GLY A 172 -9.10 7.48 12.29
CA GLY A 172 -9.67 8.04 13.51
C GLY A 172 -9.89 9.56 13.41
N PRO A 173 -10.38 10.19 14.50
CA PRO A 173 -10.79 11.59 14.51
C PRO A 173 -9.72 12.59 14.04
N THR A 174 -8.44 12.28 14.25
CA THR A 174 -7.31 13.17 13.98
C THR A 174 -6.54 12.82 12.71
N TYR A 175 -6.94 11.78 11.98
CA TYR A 175 -6.20 11.30 10.79
C TYR A 175 -6.01 12.42 9.75
N CYS A 176 -7.09 13.12 9.38
CA CYS A 176 -7.06 14.17 8.36
C CYS A 176 -6.42 15.48 8.85
N GLU A 177 -6.20 15.64 10.17
CA GLU A 177 -5.54 16.82 10.75
C GLU A 177 -4.02 16.71 10.63
N ARG A 178 -3.50 15.49 10.44
CA ARG A 178 -2.08 15.21 10.32
C ARG A 178 -1.64 15.34 8.86
N LEU A 179 -0.89 16.40 8.58
CA LEU A 179 -0.30 16.63 7.25
C LEU A 179 0.41 15.38 6.70
N TRP A 180 1.19 14.69 7.54
CA TRP A 180 1.93 13.51 7.14
C TRP A 180 1.01 12.36 6.64
N CYS A 181 -0.07 12.08 7.35
CA CYS A 181 -1.03 11.05 6.97
C CYS A 181 -1.72 11.37 5.63
N VAL A 182 -2.08 12.64 5.43
CA VAL A 182 -2.68 13.10 4.17
C VAL A 182 -1.67 13.04 3.02
N LEU A 183 -0.40 13.40 3.26
CA LEU A 183 0.66 13.29 2.27
C LEU A 183 0.91 11.84 1.85
N GLU A 184 0.87 10.87 2.78
CA GLU A 184 1.03 9.45 2.45
C GLU A 184 -0.07 8.97 1.50
N MET A 185 -1.33 9.33 1.78
CA MET A 185 -2.45 9.00 0.89
C MET A 185 -2.34 9.68 -0.47
N PHE A 186 -2.00 10.98 -0.50
CA PHE A 186 -1.77 11.72 -1.73
C PHE A 186 -0.66 11.07 -2.57
N VAL A 187 0.49 10.81 -1.97
CA VAL A 187 1.63 10.18 -2.64
C VAL A 187 1.23 8.80 -3.13
N PHE A 188 0.60 7.96 -2.31
CA PHE A 188 0.16 6.64 -2.74
C PHE A 188 -0.80 6.68 -3.93
N LEU A 189 -1.75 7.61 -3.95
CA LEU A 189 -2.69 7.78 -5.07
C LEU A 189 -1.98 8.26 -6.34
N GLN A 190 -1.09 9.25 -6.22
CA GLN A 190 -0.26 9.71 -7.35
C GLN A 190 0.63 8.58 -7.89
N MET A 191 1.02 7.66 -7.01
CA MET A 191 1.93 6.60 -7.34
C MET A 191 1.27 5.36 -7.95
N SER A 192 0.22 4.87 -7.31
CA SER A 192 -0.46 3.64 -7.72
C SER A 192 -1.53 3.89 -8.78
N GLY A 193 -2.10 5.10 -8.83
CA GLY A 193 -3.22 5.45 -9.70
C GLY A 193 -4.51 4.67 -9.42
N ASP A 194 -4.56 3.89 -8.34
CA ASP A 194 -5.61 2.90 -8.11
C ASP A 194 -6.11 2.94 -6.66
N ILE A 195 -7.28 3.55 -6.48
CA ILE A 195 -7.95 3.65 -5.19
C ILE A 195 -8.37 2.28 -4.64
N SER A 196 -8.53 1.25 -5.48
CA SER A 196 -8.87 -0.11 -5.03
C SER A 196 -7.74 -0.77 -4.23
N ARG A 197 -6.54 -0.19 -4.26
CA ARG A 197 -5.38 -0.59 -3.44
C ARG A 197 -5.35 0.10 -2.08
N ILE A 198 -6.38 0.87 -1.71
CA ILE A 198 -6.50 1.50 -0.40
C ILE A 198 -7.58 0.79 0.42
N ASP A 199 -7.20 0.32 1.60
CA ASP A 199 -8.12 -0.20 2.61
C ASP A 199 -8.31 0.82 3.71
N PHE A 200 -9.56 1.10 4.07
CA PHE A 200 -9.90 1.99 5.18
C PHE A 200 -10.43 1.18 6.36
N LEU A 201 -9.76 1.30 7.50
CA LEU A 201 -10.20 0.77 8.79
C LEU A 201 -10.68 1.92 9.65
N PHE A 202 -11.97 1.99 9.95
CA PHE A 202 -12.53 3.07 10.75
C PHE A 202 -12.50 2.71 12.23
N CYS A 203 -11.79 3.52 13.03
CA CYS A 203 -11.88 3.44 14.48
C CYS A 203 -13.32 3.75 14.87
N GLY A 204 -14.08 2.75 15.35
CA GLY A 204 -15.49 2.94 15.70
C GLY A 204 -15.66 4.09 16.70
N ASP A 205 -16.72 4.89 16.51
CA ASP A 205 -17.12 5.86 17.52
C ASP A 205 -17.48 5.11 18.81
N ALA A 206 -16.89 5.52 19.94
CA ALA A 206 -17.35 5.13 21.28
C ALA A 206 -18.74 5.71 21.63
N ARG A 207 -19.62 5.88 20.65
CA ARG A 207 -21.02 6.30 20.76
C ARG A 207 -21.90 5.25 20.07
N GLY A 208 -22.09 4.12 20.74
CA GLY A 208 -22.90 3.02 20.21
C GLY A 208 -23.63 2.15 21.25
N ASP A 209 -23.34 2.27 22.54
CA ASP A 209 -23.97 1.43 23.59
C ASP A 209 -24.97 2.20 24.48
N ALA A 210 -25.77 3.08 23.86
CA ALA A 210 -26.90 3.71 24.54
C ALA A 210 -28.08 3.96 23.58
N ALA A 211 -28.58 2.90 22.94
CA ALA A 211 -29.94 2.88 22.42
C ALA A 211 -30.42 1.44 22.30
N GLY A 212 -31.08 0.96 23.36
CA GLY A 212 -31.83 -0.28 23.30
C GLY A 212 -33.03 -0.15 22.35
N GLY A 213 -33.22 -1.18 21.52
CA GLY A 213 -34.51 -1.58 20.98
C GLY A 213 -34.94 -0.93 19.66
N ARG A 214 -34.63 -1.58 18.53
CA ARG A 214 -35.54 -2.48 17.78
C ARG A 214 -34.98 -2.78 16.40
N GLU A 215 -35.19 -4.04 16.01
CA GLU A 215 -35.32 -4.54 14.63
C GLU A 215 -34.07 -4.56 13.74
N GLY A 216 -33.39 -5.71 13.80
CA GLY A 216 -33.14 -6.58 12.65
C GLY A 216 -32.85 -5.93 11.30
N GLU A 217 -31.58 -5.60 11.06
CA GLU A 217 -31.01 -5.70 9.72
C GLU A 217 -29.51 -5.99 9.83
N SER A 218 -29.12 -7.17 9.34
CA SER A 218 -27.74 -7.64 9.31
C SER A 218 -26.83 -6.64 8.57
N ARG A 219 -26.02 -5.90 9.33
CA ARG A 219 -24.86 -5.15 8.84
C ARG A 219 -23.79 -6.11 8.36
N SER A 220 -23.98 -6.63 7.16
CA SER A 220 -22.94 -7.15 6.28
C SER A 220 -22.38 -5.98 5.47
N ALA A 221 -21.34 -5.30 5.96
CA ALA A 221 -20.65 -4.27 5.17
C ALA A 221 -19.21 -4.00 5.65
N ALA A 222 -18.32 -4.92 5.32
CA ALA A 222 -16.93 -4.60 4.96
C ALA A 222 -16.55 -5.56 3.83
N ARG A 223 -17.22 -5.40 2.69
CA ARG A 223 -16.92 -6.18 1.50
C ARG A 223 -15.65 -5.59 0.91
N ALA A 224 -14.52 -6.27 1.12
CA ALA A 224 -13.33 -6.10 0.31
C ALA A 224 -13.76 -6.16 -1.17
N VAL A 225 -13.75 -5.03 -1.86
CA VAL A 225 -14.00 -4.98 -3.30
C VAL A 225 -12.73 -5.45 -3.98
N SER A 226 -12.63 -6.77 -4.18
CA SER A 226 -11.72 -7.38 -5.13
C SER A 226 -12.52 -7.74 -6.39
N PHE A 227 -12.11 -7.20 -7.54
CA PHE A 227 -12.57 -7.69 -8.84
C PHE A 227 -11.37 -8.15 -9.66
N GLY A 228 -11.41 -9.46 -10.00
CA GLY A 228 -11.04 -10.14 -11.26
C GLY A 228 -9.84 -9.73 -12.10
#